data_AF-A0A2V6K4V8-F1
#
_entry.id   AF-A0A2V6K4V8-F1
#
_cell.length_a   1.000
_cell.length_b   1.000
_cell.length_c   1.000
_cell.angle_alpha   90.00
_cell.angle_beta   90.00
_cell.angle_gamma   90.00
#
_symmetry.space_group_name_H-M   'P 1'
#
loop_
_entity.id
_entity.type
_entity.pdbx_description
1 polymer ?
#
loop_
_entity_poly.entity_id
_entity_poly.type
_entity_poly.pdbx_seq_one_letter_code
_entity_poly.pdbx_strand_id
1 'polypeptide(L)' 'MKVRGQHFRTIWLKLEDPSVVQLIDQRFLPHQFVIEEVRTLEQMATAIRDMHVRGAGLIGVSA' A
#
# COMPACT_ATOMS: atom_id res chain seq x y z
N MET A 1 7.53 -7.17 -4.50
CA MET A 1 8.90 -6.60 -4.40
C MET A 1 9.74 -7.44 -3.42
N LYS A 2 11.07 -7.33 -3.47
CA LYS A 2 11.97 -7.99 -2.50
C LYS A 2 12.58 -6.92 -1.59
N VAL A 3 12.28 -6.98 -0.30
CA VAL A 3 12.78 -6.04 0.72
C VAL A 3 13.57 -6.86 1.73
N ARG A 4 14.86 -6.53 1.92
CA ARG A 4 15.77 -7.24 2.84
C ARG A 4 15.75 -8.78 2.68
N GLY A 5 15.66 -9.26 1.44
CA GLY A 5 15.63 -10.70 1.17
C GLY A 5 14.23 -11.33 1.16
N GLN A 6 13.21 -10.67 1.71
CA GLN A 6 11.86 -11.18 1.82
C GLN A 6 10.96 -10.65 0.69
N HIS A 7 10.07 -11.51 0.18
CA HIS A 7 9.08 -11.13 -0.81
C HIS A 7 7.87 -10.46 -0.14
N PHE A 8 7.52 -9.28 -0.62
CA PHE A 8 6.36 -8.50 -0.19
C PHE A 8 5.44 -8.22 -1.37
N ARG A 9 4.13 -8.28 -1.13
CA ARG A 9 3.15 -7.57 -1.97
C ARG A 9 3.20 -6.07 -1.63
N THR A 10 2.78 -5.21 -2.55
CA THR A 10 2.73 -3.75 -2.31
C THR A 10 1.44 -3.31 -1.63
N ILE A 11 0.41 -4.15 -1.68
CA ILE A 11 -0.90 -3.98 -1.06
C ILE A 11 -1.42 -5.36 -0.64
N TRP A 12 -2.04 -5.47 0.53
CA TRP A 12 -2.65 -6.70 1.06
C TRP A 12 -3.70 -6.37 2.12
N LEU A 13 -4.54 -7.35 2.48
CA LEU A 13 -5.47 -7.21 3.62
C LEU A 13 -4.75 -7.55 4.91
N LYS A 14 -5.01 -6.80 5.98
CA LYS A 14 -4.50 -7.10 7.31
C LYS A 14 -5.05 -8.44 7.78
N LEU A 15 -4.16 -9.34 8.19
CA LEU A 15 -4.50 -10.74 8.48
C LEU A 15 -5.53 -10.87 9.62
N GLU A 16 -5.37 -10.05 10.67
CA GLU A 16 -6.23 -10.06 11.85
C GLU A 16 -7.57 -9.31 11.63
N ASP A 17 -7.62 -8.42 10.64
CA ASP A 17 -8.78 -7.59 10.33
C ASP A 17 -8.86 -7.32 8.82
N PRO A 18 -9.56 -8.18 8.06
CA PRO A 18 -9.67 -8.04 6.60
C PRO A 18 -10.41 -6.77 6.14
N SER A 19 -11.01 -6.00 7.06
CA SER A 19 -11.58 -4.69 6.72
C SER A 19 -10.51 -3.60 6.55
N VAL A 20 -9.27 -3.87 6.97
CA VAL A 20 -8.14 -2.96 6.87
C VAL A 20 -7.23 -3.38 5.73
N VAL A 21 -6.99 -2.46 4.79
CA VAL A 21 -5.99 -2.63 3.75
C VAL A 21 -4.64 -2.12 4.27
N GLN A 22 -3.57 -2.86 4.03
CA GLN A 22 -2.20 -2.44 4.26
C GLN A 22 -1.49 -2.25 2.94
N LEU A 23 -0.75 -1.15 2.81
CA LEU A 23 0.05 -0.84 1.63
C LEU A 23 1.42 -0.32 2.02
N ILE A 24 2.39 -0.48 1.11
CA ILE A 24 3.72 0.12 1.26
C ILE A 24 3.65 1.54 0.69
N ASP A 25 3.92 2.54 1.52
CA ASP A 25 4.00 3.93 1.07
C ASP A 25 5.26 4.11 0.22
N GLN A 26 5.06 4.26 -1.09
CA GLN A 26 6.13 4.33 -2.07
C GLN A 26 6.87 5.67 -2.05
N ARG A 27 6.35 6.71 -1.37
CA ARG A 27 7.00 8.02 -1.27
C ARG A 27 8.31 7.97 -0.49
N PHE A 28 8.40 7.04 0.46
CA PHE A 28 9.57 6.89 1.32
C PHE A 28 10.61 5.91 0.79
N LEU A 29 10.26 5.11 -0.24
CA LEU A 29 11.21 4.20 -0.87
C LEU A 29 12.26 4.98 -1.67
N PRO A 30 13.53 4.53 -1.71
CA PRO A 30 14.05 3.30 -1.09
C PRO A 30 14.54 3.49 0.37
N HIS A 31 14.46 4.70 0.92
CA HIS A 31 15.12 5.06 2.18
C HIS A 31 14.41 4.53 3.43
N GLN A 32 13.08 4.47 3.40
CA GLN A 32 12.28 3.92 4.51
C GLN A 32 11.20 2.99 3.98
N PHE A 33 10.94 1.93 4.75
CA PHE A 33 9.90 0.96 4.46
C PHE A 33 8.75 1.21 5.43
N VAL A 34 7.74 1.95 4.97
CA VAL A 34 6.57 2.36 5.76
C VAL A 34 5.35 1.59 5.30
N ILE A 35 4.64 0.96 6.24
CA ILE A 35 3.36 0.30 6.00
C ILE A 35 2.26 1.24 6.50
N GLU A 36 1.34 1.61 5.61
CA GLU A 36 0.18 2.44 5.91
C GLU A 36 -1.07 1.55 6.01
N GLU A 37 -1.93 1.84 6.98
CA GLU A 37 -3.25 1.20 7.11
C GLU A 37 -4.34 2.11 6.54
N VAL A 38 -5.08 1.59 5.58
CA VAL A 38 -6.21 2.24 4.93
C VAL A 38 -7.49 1.56 5.39
N ARG A 39 -8.36 2.34 6.01
CA ARG A 39 -9.60 1.89 6.68
C ARG A 39 -10.85 2.44 6.01
N THR A 40 -10.73 3.49 5.20
CA THR A 40 -11.85 4.13 4.54
C THR A 40 -11.58 4.38 3.06
N LEU A 41 -12.67 4.59 2.31
CA LEU A 41 -12.60 4.92 0.88
C LEU A 41 -11.85 6.24 0.64
N GLU A 42 -12.04 7.24 1.51
CA GLU A 42 -11.40 8.55 1.41
C GLU A 42 -9.88 8.44 1.60
N GLN A 43 -9.46 7.57 2.52
CA GLN A 43 -8.04 7.27 2.73
C GLN A 43 -7.45 6.59 1.50
N MET A 44 -8.14 5.62 0.90
CA MET A 44 -7.69 4.97 -0.33
C MET A 44 -7.59 5.97 -1.50
N ALA A 45 -8.62 6.81 -1.66
CA ALA A 45 -8.62 7.85 -2.69
C ALA A 45 -7.46 8.84 -2.51
N THR A 46 -7.12 9.18 -1.27
CA THR A 46 -5.95 10.00 -0.93
C THR A 46 -4.65 9.27 -1.27
N ALA A 47 -4.53 8.00 -0.88
CA ALA A 47 -3.36 7.18 -1.16
C ALA A 47 -3.05 7.04 -2.66
N ILE A 48 -4.08 6.95 -3.51
CA ILE A 48 -3.94 6.94 -4.97
C ILE A 48 -3.57 8.34 -5.49
N ARG A 49 -4.32 9.38 -5.08
CA ARG A 49 -4.16 10.76 -5.55
C ARG A 49 -2.78 11.32 -5.23
N ASP A 50 -2.31 11.10 -4.01
CA ASP A 50 -1.04 11.63 -3.49
C ASP A 50 0.12 10.64 -3.73
N MET A 51 -0.13 9.60 -4.53
CA MET A 51 0.86 8.61 -4.98
C MET A 51 1.58 7.87 -3.85
N HIS A 52 0.90 7.64 -2.72
CA HIS A 52 1.35 6.68 -1.71
C HIS A 52 1.44 5.28 -2.37
N VAL A 53 0.44 4.97 -3.21
CA VAL A 53 0.45 3.84 -4.16
C VAL A 53 0.39 4.34 -5.60
N ARG A 54 1.13 3.67 -6.49
CA ARG A 54 1.26 4.07 -7.90
C ARG A 54 1.59 2.88 -8.81
N GLY A 55 1.35 3.08 -10.10
CA GLY A 55 1.48 2.07 -11.16
C GLY A 55 0.12 1.49 -11.54
N ALA A 56 -0.17 1.40 -12.84
CA ALA A 56 -1.51 1.13 -13.35
C ALA A 56 -2.17 -0.13 -12.76
N GLY A 57 -1.42 -1.25 -12.68
CA GLY A 57 -1.92 -2.48 -12.09
C GLY A 57 -2.19 -2.37 -10.59
N LEU A 58 -1.37 -1.61 -9.86
CA LEU A 58 -1.57 -1.41 -8.42
C LEU A 58 -2.76 -0.50 -8.14
N ILE A 59 -2.90 0.58 -8.91
CA ILE A 59 -4.05 1.49 -8.84
C ILE A 59 -5.35 0.70 -9.13
N GLY A 60 -5.35 -0.17 -10.14
CA GLY A 60 -6.52 -0.99 -10.47
C GLY A 60 -6.91 -2.03 -9.41
N VAL A 61 -5.98 -2.48 -8.56
CA VAL A 61 -6.29 -3.37 -7.42
C VAL A 61 -6.72 -2.55 -6.19
N SER A 62 -6.39 -1.26 -6.14
CA SER A 62 -6.67 -0.38 -5.01
C SER A 62 -8.03 0.33 -5.12
N ALA A 63 -8.59 0.44 -6.32
CA ALA A 63 -9.90 1.03 -6.61
C ALA A 63 -11.00 -0.04 -6.69
#